data_AF-A0A975HBB8-F1
#
_entry.id   AF-A0A975HBB8-F1
#
_cell.length_a   1.000
_cell.length_b   1.000
_cell.length_c   1.000
_cell.angle_alpha   90.00
_cell.angle_beta   90.00
_cell.angle_gamma   90.00
#
_symmetry.space_group_name_H-M   'P 1'
#
loop_
_entity.id
_entity.type
_entity.pdbx_description
1 polymer ?
#
loop_
_entity_poly.entity_id
_entity_poly.type
_entity_poly.pdbx_seq_one_letter_code
_entity_poly.pdbx_strand_id
1 'polypeptide(L)'
;MNEWIAKLEQAFTDYRQELEECEKKAKPTDGLLGFGKSVKDDACHDRFDARISEITEAIAAGRPSAEDAEQALRLLLMRSCEEGWHLSAQWMLRAAERHCLSLIPFLKPESAKAICREYGECYKRWDRLPAQKEVYKALKAQGKES
;
A
#
# COMPACT_ATOMS: atom_id res chain seq x y z
N MET A 1 -19.08 -2.74 9.02
CA MET A 1 -17.80 -2.56 8.29
C MET A 1 -17.40 -1.11 8.49
N ASN A 2 -16.20 -0.84 9.00
CA ASN A 2 -15.72 0.53 9.23
C ASN A 2 -15.65 1.28 7.88
N GLU A 3 -16.20 2.50 7.83
CA GLU A 3 -16.23 3.34 6.62
C GLU A 3 -14.83 3.52 5.99
N TRP A 4 -13.80 3.62 6.82
CA TRP A 4 -12.41 3.77 6.37
C TRP A 4 -11.87 2.53 5.68
N ILE A 5 -12.21 1.35 6.20
CA ILE A 5 -11.83 0.08 5.59
C ILE A 5 -12.52 -0.07 4.24
N ALA A 6 -13.81 0.26 4.16
CA ALA A 6 -14.53 0.25 2.89
C ALA A 6 -13.91 1.21 1.84
N LYS A 7 -13.47 2.41 2.26
CA LYS A 7 -12.78 3.34 1.37
C LYS A 7 -11.44 2.81 0.87
N LEU A 8 -10.66 2.15 1.75
CA LEU A 8 -9.42 1.50 1.34
C LEU A 8 -9.67 0.36 0.35
N GLU A 9 -10.65 -0.52 0.61
CA GLU A 9 -11.03 -1.59 -0.33
C GLU A 9 -11.46 -1.03 -1.69
N GLN A 10 -12.25 0.04 -1.68
CA GLN A 10 -12.67 0.70 -2.90
C GLN A 10 -11.47 1.28 -3.66
N ALA A 11 -10.51 1.91 -2.97
CA ALA A 11 -9.32 2.46 -3.61
C ALA A 11 -8.48 1.39 -4.34
N PHE A 12 -8.29 0.21 -3.73
CA PHE A 12 -7.62 -0.91 -4.40
C PHE A 12 -8.44 -1.47 -5.58
N THR A 13 -9.76 -1.54 -5.43
CA THR A 13 -10.67 -2.02 -6.48
C THR A 13 -10.64 -1.10 -7.69
N ASP A 14 -10.78 0.21 -7.46
CA ASP A 14 -10.73 1.24 -8.50
C ASP A 14 -9.38 1.21 -9.21
N TYR A 15 -8.28 1.11 -8.47
CA TYR A 15 -6.95 1.06 -9.05
C TYR A 15 -6.75 -0.17 -9.94
N ARG A 16 -7.25 -1.34 -9.54
CA ARG A 16 -7.21 -2.54 -10.37
C ARG A 16 -7.99 -2.33 -11.67
N GLN A 17 -9.19 -1.77 -11.60
CA GLN A 17 -10.02 -1.51 -12.78
C GLN A 17 -9.37 -0.48 -13.72
N GLU A 18 -8.87 0.63 -13.19
CA GLU A 18 -8.15 1.64 -13.96
C GLU A 18 -6.92 1.04 -14.66
N LEU A 19 -6.16 0.21 -13.95
CA LEU A 19 -4.98 -0.44 -14.51
C LEU A 19 -5.35 -1.44 -15.62
N GLU A 20 -6.38 -2.26 -15.43
CA GLU A 20 -6.88 -3.16 -16.48
C GLU A 20 -7.34 -2.40 -17.73
N GLU A 21 -7.96 -1.23 -17.56
CA GLU A 21 -8.32 -0.38 -18.69
C GLU A 21 -7.11 0.21 -19.41
N CYS A 22 -6.08 0.64 -18.67
CA CYS A 22 -4.83 1.13 -19.24
C CYS A 22 -4.13 0.03 -20.05
N GLU A 23 -4.04 -1.18 -19.50
CA GLU A 23 -3.45 -2.35 -20.19
C GLU A 23 -4.23 -2.71 -21.46
N LYS A 24 -5.57 -2.68 -21.44
CA LYS A 24 -6.40 -2.92 -22.64
C LYS A 24 -6.21 -1.88 -23.74
N LYS A 25 -5.90 -0.63 -23.37
CA LYS A 25 -5.71 0.50 -24.30
C LYS A 25 -4.27 0.61 -24.82
N ALA A 26 -3.31 -0.01 -24.14
CA ALA A 26 -1.89 0.04 -24.50
C ALA A 26 -1.63 -0.64 -25.84
N LYS A 27 -0.87 0.04 -26.71
CA LYS A 27 -0.43 -0.52 -27.99
C LYS A 27 0.86 -1.32 -27.79
N PRO A 28 1.11 -2.36 -28.62
CA PRO A 28 2.35 -3.13 -28.55
C PRO A 28 3.64 -2.30 -28.75
N THR A 29 3.52 -1.12 -29.34
CA THR A 29 4.63 -0.18 -29.59
C THR A 29 4.83 0.85 -28.48
N ASP A 30 3.92 0.93 -27.51
CA ASP A 30 4.02 1.90 -26.41
C ASP A 30 5.16 1.51 -25.46
N GLY A 31 6.03 2.48 -25.14
CA GLY A 31 7.24 2.27 -24.33
C GLY A 31 8.45 1.71 -25.11
N LEU A 32 8.31 1.42 -26.41
CA LEU A 32 9.40 0.95 -27.26
C LEU A 32 10.19 2.15 -27.83
N LEU A 33 11.49 2.20 -27.57
CA LEU A 33 12.39 3.31 -27.97
C LEU A 33 11.94 4.71 -27.49
N GLY A 34 11.15 4.79 -26.42
CA GLY A 34 10.61 6.05 -25.90
C GLY A 34 9.39 6.60 -26.65
N PHE A 35 8.79 5.84 -27.57
CA PHE A 35 7.54 6.21 -28.23
C PHE A 35 6.33 5.69 -27.44
N GLY A 36 5.31 6.53 -27.26
CA GLY A 36 4.09 6.20 -26.51
C GLY A 36 4.27 6.22 -24.99
N LYS A 37 3.16 6.19 -24.25
CA LYS A 37 3.15 6.21 -22.77
C LYS A 37 3.05 4.78 -22.27
N SER A 38 4.05 4.31 -21.51
CA SER A 38 3.97 2.98 -20.92
C SER A 38 2.90 2.96 -19.84
N VAL A 39 2.22 1.82 -19.64
CA VAL A 39 1.23 1.69 -18.54
C VAL A 39 1.88 1.99 -17.19
N LYS A 40 3.17 1.68 -17.04
CA LYS A 40 3.96 1.97 -15.83
C LYS A 40 4.11 3.47 -15.53
N ASP A 41 3.93 4.32 -16.52
CA ASP A 41 3.98 5.78 -16.37
C ASP A 41 2.58 6.39 -16.35
N ASP A 42 1.52 5.56 -16.28
CA ASP A 42 0.16 6.08 -16.31
C ASP A 42 -0.23 6.84 -15.04
N ALA A 43 -1.07 7.85 -15.23
CA ALA A 43 -1.53 8.70 -14.13
C ALA A 43 -2.46 7.95 -13.15
N CYS A 44 -2.95 6.74 -13.50
CA CYS A 44 -3.66 5.88 -12.56
C CYS A 44 -2.82 5.54 -11.33
N HIS A 45 -1.49 5.43 -11.48
CA HIS A 45 -0.57 5.18 -10.38
C HIS A 45 -0.53 6.36 -9.40
N ASP A 46 -0.38 7.59 -9.90
CA ASP A 46 -0.35 8.80 -9.07
C ASP A 46 -1.70 9.04 -8.38
N ARG A 47 -2.82 8.79 -9.09
CA ARG A 47 -4.16 8.88 -8.49
C ARG A 47 -4.35 7.87 -7.37
N PHE A 48 -3.84 6.65 -7.53
CA PHE A 48 -3.90 5.64 -6.49
C PHE A 48 -3.07 6.04 -5.27
N ASP A 49 -1.81 6.49 -5.46
CA ASP A 49 -0.96 6.94 -4.35
C ASP A 49 -1.62 8.08 -3.56
N ALA A 50 -2.18 9.07 -4.27
CA ALA A 50 -2.88 10.19 -3.65
C ALA A 50 -4.11 9.73 -2.84
N ARG A 51 -4.94 8.83 -3.38
CA ARG A 51 -6.10 8.28 -2.65
C ARG A 51 -5.68 7.56 -1.38
N ILE A 52 -4.63 6.75 -1.43
CA ILE A 52 -4.11 6.06 -0.25
C ILE A 52 -3.58 7.06 0.78
N SER A 53 -2.84 8.08 0.36
CA SER A 53 -2.36 9.16 1.23
C SER A 53 -3.54 9.85 1.94
N GLU A 54 -4.52 10.33 1.17
CA GLU A 54 -5.69 11.04 1.68
C GLU A 54 -6.49 10.21 2.69
N ILE A 55 -6.74 8.93 2.37
CA ILE A 55 -7.49 8.04 3.26
C ILE A 55 -6.71 7.78 4.56
N THR A 56 -5.42 7.46 4.47
CA THR A 56 -4.61 7.18 5.68
C THR A 56 -4.42 8.41 6.56
N GLU A 57 -4.24 9.59 5.97
CA GLU A 57 -4.21 10.86 6.70
C GLU A 57 -5.55 11.16 7.37
N ALA A 58 -6.68 10.94 6.69
CA ALA A 58 -8.00 11.12 7.26
C ALA A 58 -8.26 10.17 8.43
N ILE A 59 -7.84 8.90 8.31
CA ILE A 59 -7.90 7.92 9.40
C ILE A 59 -7.10 8.44 10.59
N ALA A 60 -5.82 8.78 10.39
CA ALA A 60 -4.93 9.25 11.45
C ALA A 60 -5.46 10.52 12.15
N ALA A 61 -5.97 11.48 11.37
CA ALA A 61 -6.60 12.70 11.89
C ALA A 61 -7.84 12.41 12.75
N GLY A 62 -8.60 11.38 12.37
CA GLY A 62 -9.74 10.87 13.13
C GLY A 62 -9.38 10.12 14.42
N ARG A 63 -8.08 9.92 14.71
CA ARG A 63 -7.56 9.19 15.88
C ARG A 63 -8.24 7.82 16.02
N PRO A 64 -7.90 6.87 15.14
CA PRO A 64 -8.60 5.59 15.08
C PRO A 64 -8.42 4.82 16.39
N SER A 65 -9.35 3.90 16.67
CA SER A 65 -9.09 2.89 17.68
C SER A 65 -7.91 2.02 17.25
N ALA A 66 -7.24 1.36 18.20
CA ALA A 66 -6.15 0.45 17.86
C ALA A 66 -6.60 -0.70 16.95
N GLU A 67 -7.86 -1.14 17.08
CA GLU A 67 -8.45 -2.17 16.22
C GLU A 67 -8.63 -1.68 14.79
N ASP A 68 -9.15 -0.46 14.61
CA ASP A 68 -9.33 0.14 13.28
C ASP A 68 -7.99 0.41 12.60
N ALA A 69 -7.00 0.90 13.36
CA ALA A 69 -5.64 1.09 12.86
C ALA A 69 -5.02 -0.23 12.41
N GLU A 70 -5.18 -1.31 13.19
CA GLU A 70 -4.71 -2.65 12.83
C GLU A 70 -5.38 -3.16 11.55
N GLN A 71 -6.72 -3.06 11.44
CA GLN A 71 -7.44 -3.50 10.25
C GLN A 71 -6.98 -2.75 8.99
N ALA A 72 -6.83 -1.42 9.08
CA ALA A 72 -6.38 -0.59 7.97
C ALA A 72 -4.95 -0.92 7.53
N LEU A 73 -4.03 -1.08 8.49
CA LEU A 73 -2.62 -1.44 8.22
C LEU A 73 -2.50 -2.83 7.60
N ARG A 74 -3.21 -3.83 8.13
CA ARG A 74 -3.22 -5.18 7.57
C ARG A 74 -3.74 -5.16 6.14
N LEU A 75 -4.83 -4.43 5.87
CA LEU A 75 -5.36 -4.30 4.52
C LEU A 75 -4.32 -3.69 3.57
N LEU A 76 -3.71 -2.55 3.92
CA LEU A 76 -2.74 -1.87 3.06
C LEU A 76 -1.50 -2.71 2.78
N LEU A 77 -0.91 -3.30 3.82
CA LEU A 77 0.36 -4.03 3.71
C LEU A 77 0.19 -5.43 3.13
N MET A 78 -0.94 -6.11 3.39
CA MET A 78 -1.13 -7.47 2.89
C MET A 78 -1.72 -7.46 1.48
N ARG A 79 -2.60 -6.49 1.13
CA ARG A 79 -3.12 -6.36 -0.25
C ARG A 79 -2.01 -6.12 -1.27
N SER A 80 -0.98 -5.36 -0.91
CA SER A 80 0.19 -5.14 -1.79
C SER A 80 1.04 -6.39 -1.98
N CYS A 81 0.92 -7.38 -1.08
CA CYS A 81 1.64 -8.65 -1.11
C CYS A 81 0.84 -9.78 -1.78
N GLU A 82 -0.43 -9.55 -2.13
CA GLU A 82 -1.25 -10.55 -2.81
C GLU A 82 -0.73 -10.90 -4.20
N GLU A 83 -0.91 -12.16 -4.59
CA GLU A 83 -0.69 -12.59 -5.96
C GLU A 83 -1.79 -12.05 -6.89
N GLY A 84 -1.49 -11.93 -8.18
CA GLY A 84 -2.48 -11.54 -9.20
C GLY A 84 -2.49 -10.06 -9.59
N TRP A 85 -1.66 -9.22 -8.97
CA TRP A 85 -1.42 -7.86 -9.47
C TRP A 85 -0.60 -7.86 -10.76
N HIS A 86 -0.96 -6.98 -11.70
CA HIS A 86 -0.16 -6.73 -12.90
C HIS A 86 1.26 -6.27 -12.53
N LEU A 87 2.26 -6.68 -13.32
CA LEU A 87 3.65 -6.27 -13.13
C LEU A 87 3.84 -4.75 -13.16
N SER A 88 3.00 -4.05 -13.95
CA SER A 88 2.95 -2.59 -14.01
C SER A 88 2.46 -1.95 -12.70
N ALA A 89 1.73 -2.67 -11.85
CA ALA A 89 1.23 -2.16 -10.57
C ALA A 89 2.26 -2.27 -9.42
N GLN A 90 3.18 -3.24 -9.51
CA GLN A 90 3.95 -3.72 -8.35
C GLN A 90 4.79 -2.62 -7.70
N TRP A 91 5.40 -1.74 -8.51
CA TRP A 91 6.23 -0.66 -7.99
C TRP A 91 5.40 0.36 -7.19
N MET A 92 4.21 0.69 -7.69
CA MET A 92 3.34 1.66 -7.03
C MET A 92 2.66 1.08 -5.79
N LEU A 93 2.20 -0.18 -5.83
CA LEU A 93 1.68 -0.87 -4.64
C LEU A 93 2.70 -0.84 -3.49
N ARG A 94 3.97 -1.09 -3.81
CA ARG A 94 5.09 -1.02 -2.85
C ARG A 94 5.40 0.39 -2.37
N ALA A 95 5.27 1.39 -3.24
CA ALA A 95 5.49 2.79 -2.87
C ALA A 95 4.40 3.28 -1.90
N ALA A 96 3.14 2.95 -2.18
CA ALA A 96 1.98 3.35 -1.38
C ALA A 96 2.01 2.77 0.05
N GLU A 97 2.74 1.68 0.31
CA GLU A 97 2.96 1.14 1.66
C GLU A 97 3.56 2.16 2.63
N ARG A 98 4.27 3.19 2.14
CA ARG A 98 4.83 4.27 2.97
C ARG A 98 3.74 5.03 3.75
N HIS A 99 2.53 5.11 3.20
CA HIS A 99 1.43 5.86 3.80
C HIS A 99 0.92 5.21 5.09
N CYS A 100 1.22 3.92 5.30
CA CYS A 100 0.96 3.20 6.55
C CYS A 100 1.68 3.81 7.76
N LEU A 101 2.77 4.56 7.55
CA LEU A 101 3.56 5.16 8.64
C LEU A 101 2.73 6.06 9.55
N SER A 102 1.70 6.73 9.02
CA SER A 102 0.80 7.59 9.79
C SER A 102 -0.10 6.82 10.77
N LEU A 103 -0.34 5.53 10.50
CA LEU A 103 -1.24 4.67 11.28
C LEU A 103 -0.53 3.84 12.34
N ILE A 104 0.77 3.57 12.16
CA ILE A 104 1.57 2.74 13.07
C ILE A 104 1.51 3.22 14.54
N PRO A 105 1.58 4.53 14.84
CA PRO A 105 1.52 5.01 16.23
C PRO A 105 0.24 4.65 16.99
N PHE A 106 -0.84 4.30 16.30
CA PHE A 106 -2.11 3.91 16.93
C PHE A 106 -2.20 2.42 17.24
N LEU A 107 -1.23 1.61 16.81
CA LEU A 107 -1.23 0.17 17.08
C LEU A 107 -0.89 -0.11 18.54
N LYS A 108 -1.52 -1.16 19.08
CA LYS A 108 -0.99 -1.84 20.28
C LYS A 108 0.37 -2.46 19.96
N PRO A 109 1.30 -2.52 20.93
CA PRO A 109 2.61 -3.14 20.74
C PRO A 109 2.53 -4.59 20.22
N GLU A 110 1.56 -5.36 20.70
CA GLU A 110 1.32 -6.75 20.32
C GLU A 110 0.91 -6.86 18.85
N SER A 111 -0.03 -6.02 18.42
CA SER A 111 -0.47 -5.93 17.02
C SER A 111 0.68 -5.50 16.11
N ALA A 112 1.48 -4.52 16.53
CA ALA A 112 2.65 -4.08 15.79
C ALA A 112 3.70 -5.20 15.64
N LYS A 113 3.95 -6.01 16.67
CA LYS A 113 4.82 -7.20 16.58
C LYS A 113 4.27 -8.23 15.59
N ALA A 114 2.97 -8.52 15.63
CA ALA A 114 2.33 -9.49 14.75
C ALA A 114 2.43 -9.05 13.28
N ILE A 115 2.02 -7.81 12.98
CA ILE A 115 2.11 -7.25 11.63
C ILE A 115 3.56 -7.18 11.14
N CYS A 116 4.51 -6.80 12.00
CA CYS A 116 5.94 -6.77 11.66
C CYS A 116 6.46 -8.15 11.22
N ARG A 117 6.00 -9.22 11.89
CA ARG A 117 6.36 -10.59 11.53
C ARG A 117 5.78 -10.97 10.17
N GLU A 118 4.47 -10.82 9.99
CA GLU A 118 3.76 -11.17 8.76
C GLU A 118 4.34 -10.42 7.55
N TYR A 119 4.53 -9.11 7.68
CA TYR A 119 5.14 -8.28 6.63
C TYR A 119 6.59 -8.69 6.32
N GLY A 120 7.31 -9.18 7.32
CA GLY A 120 8.66 -9.73 7.15
C GLY A 120 8.70 -11.05 6.38
N GLU A 121 7.62 -11.82 6.38
CA GLU A 121 7.46 -13.04 5.59
C GLU A 121 7.16 -12.71 4.12
N CYS A 122 6.41 -11.63 3.85
CA CYS A 122 6.18 -11.11 2.50
C CYS A 122 7.45 -10.54 1.86
N TYR A 123 8.24 -9.76 2.62
CA TYR A 123 9.47 -9.14 2.13
C TYR A 123 10.68 -9.57 2.94
N LYS A 124 11.48 -10.48 2.37
CA LYS A 124 12.78 -10.87 2.94
C LYS A 124 13.69 -9.66 3.07
N ARG A 125 14.57 -9.68 4.08
CA ARG A 125 15.39 -8.51 4.47
C ARG A 125 16.15 -7.86 3.31
N TRP A 126 16.69 -8.67 2.40
CA TRP A 126 17.49 -8.20 1.26
C TRP A 126 16.64 -7.68 0.08
N ASP A 127 15.36 -8.02 0.03
CA ASP A 127 14.43 -7.62 -1.04
C ASP A 127 13.64 -6.33 -0.72
N ARG A 128 13.80 -5.79 0.50
CA ARG A 128 13.08 -4.59 0.94
C ARG A 128 13.62 -3.34 0.26
N LEU A 129 12.72 -2.63 -0.39
CA LEU A 129 12.89 -1.28 -0.90
C LEU A 129 12.90 -0.25 0.26
N PRO A 130 13.27 1.03 0.01
CA PRO A 130 13.31 2.05 1.06
C PRO A 130 12.03 2.17 1.89
N ALA A 131 10.86 2.27 1.24
CA ALA A 131 9.57 2.34 1.94
C ALA A 131 9.34 1.14 2.88
N GLN A 132 9.64 -0.07 2.42
CA GLN A 132 9.51 -1.30 3.23
C GLN A 132 10.46 -1.33 4.41
N LYS A 133 11.68 -0.79 4.26
CA LYS A 133 12.63 -0.66 5.37
C LYS A 133 12.10 0.29 6.43
N GLU A 134 11.49 1.40 6.02
CA GLU A 134 10.89 2.39 6.92
C GLU A 134 9.69 1.81 7.67
N VAL A 135 8.73 1.22 6.94
CA VAL A 135 7.55 0.55 7.53
C VAL A 135 7.97 -0.53 8.52
N TYR A 136 8.89 -1.43 8.11
CA TYR A 136 9.36 -2.49 9.00
C TYR A 136 10.06 -1.95 10.26
N LYS A 137 10.87 -0.88 10.11
CA LYS A 137 11.54 -0.24 11.24
C LYS A 137 10.52 0.39 12.19
N ALA A 138 9.52 1.07 11.67
CA ALA A 138 8.45 1.70 12.46
C ALA A 138 7.62 0.66 13.22
N LEU A 139 7.17 -0.41 12.55
CA LEU A 139 6.46 -1.52 13.20
C LEU A 139 7.29 -2.17 14.31
N LYS A 140 8.59 -2.39 14.07
CA LYS A 140 9.50 -2.93 15.07
C LYS A 140 9.71 -1.99 16.27
N ALA A 141 9.70 -0.67 16.04
CA ALA A 141 9.81 0.31 17.11
C ALA A 141 8.52 0.35 17.95
N GLN A 142 7.36 0.45 17.30
CA GLN A 142 6.05 0.43 17.96
C GLN A 142 5.84 -0.83 18.79
N GLY A 143 6.28 -1.99 18.28
CA GLY A 143 6.22 -3.24 19.02
C GLY A 143 7.14 -3.31 20.24
N LYS A 144 8.09 -2.39 20.43
CA LYS A 144 8.96 -2.37 21.62
C LYS A 144 8.46 -1.45 22.73
N GLU A 145 7.55 -0.53 22.40
CA GLU A 145 6.92 0.32 23.39
C GLU A 145 6.07 -0.58 24.29
N SER A 146 6.32 -0.59 25.59
CA SER A 146 5.60 -1.37 26.61
C SER A 146 5.61 -0.59 27.90
#